data_AF-A0AAW2L260-F1
#
_entry.id   AF-A0AAW2L260-F1
#
_cell.length_a   1.000
_cell.length_b   1.000
_cell.length_c   1.000
_cell.angle_alpha   90.00
_cell.angle_beta   90.00
_cell.angle_gamma   90.00
#
_symmetry.space_group_name_H-M   'P 1'
#
loop_
_entity.id
_entity.type
_entity.pdbx_description
1 polymer ?
#
loop_
_entity_poly.entity_id
_entity_poly.type
_entity_poly.pdbx_seq_one_letter_code
_entity_poly.pdbx_strand_id
1 'polypeptide(L)'
;MVVVGDPRIKVDEIGLPFQIAENVLISDHINLWNWDRLEPCCDFMLYRRGYFSVLRNGQRICIWSKDMLRTGDSICRPLIDGDVVLINRPPSIHQHSLIALSVRILPIKSVVSINPLVCSPLRGDFDGDCLHVTQWAEWSNLLSLSQDSLTAAYLFLEDGVLLNKPEMQQLQMFSSFMPIFPAIIKSTSGAAWTGKTIWSAFAS
;
A
#
# COMPACT_ATOMS: atom_id res chain seq x y z
N MET A 1 -16.90 -4.50 4.01
CA MET A 1 -17.02 -4.51 2.52
C MET A 1 -16.32 -5.73 2.01
N VAL A 2 -16.88 -6.42 1.02
CA VAL A 2 -16.35 -7.70 0.54
C VAL A 2 -14.99 -7.50 -0.12
N VAL A 3 -14.05 -8.38 0.20
CA VAL A 3 -12.70 -8.38 -0.35
C VAL A 3 -12.58 -9.35 -1.51
N VAL A 4 -11.86 -8.95 -2.56
CA VAL A 4 -11.49 -9.81 -3.67
C VAL A 4 -9.97 -9.78 -3.88
N GLY A 5 -9.38 -10.93 -4.18
CA GLY A 5 -7.98 -11.03 -4.56
C GLY A 5 -7.73 -10.55 -5.98
N ASP A 6 -6.90 -9.52 -6.17
CA ASP A 6 -6.42 -9.10 -7.49
C ASP A 6 -4.88 -9.19 -7.53
N PRO A 7 -4.29 -10.13 -8.30
CA PRO A 7 -2.84 -10.30 -8.37
C PRO A 7 -2.11 -9.14 -9.08
N ARG A 8 -2.83 -8.21 -9.74
CA ARG A 8 -2.24 -7.05 -10.41
C ARG A 8 -1.96 -5.88 -9.46
N ILE A 9 -2.54 -5.92 -8.27
CA ILE A 9 -2.30 -4.93 -7.22
C ILE A 9 -1.01 -5.32 -6.51
N LYS A 10 -0.17 -4.34 -6.16
CA LYS A 10 1.06 -4.63 -5.43
C LYS A 10 0.76 -5.09 -4.00
N VAL A 11 1.74 -5.74 -3.38
CA VAL A 11 1.61 -6.26 -2.01
C VAL A 11 1.41 -5.15 -0.98
N ASP A 12 1.91 -3.95 -1.27
CA ASP A 12 1.79 -2.74 -0.45
C ASP A 12 0.59 -1.86 -0.83
N GLU A 13 -0.27 -2.29 -1.76
CA GLU A 13 -1.40 -1.52 -2.27
C GLU A 13 -2.77 -2.16 -1.90
N ILE A 14 -3.77 -1.31 -1.71
CA ILE A 14 -5.18 -1.69 -1.60
C ILE A 14 -6.01 -0.99 -2.68
N GLY A 15 -6.76 -1.79 -3.43
CA GLY A 15 -7.74 -1.33 -4.39
C GLY A 15 -9.02 -0.87 -3.69
N LEU A 16 -9.32 0.42 -3.76
CA LEU A 16 -10.58 0.99 -3.26
C LEU A 16 -11.46 1.45 -4.43
N PRO A 17 -12.77 1.16 -4.42
CA PRO A 17 -13.71 1.71 -5.37
C PRO A 17 -13.88 3.21 -5.18
N PHE A 18 -14.08 3.92 -6.28
CA PHE A 18 -14.26 5.37 -6.32
C PHE A 18 -15.31 5.89 -5.33
N GLN A 19 -16.43 5.17 -5.15
CA GLN A 19 -17.49 5.61 -4.22
C GLN A 19 -17.04 5.63 -2.75
N ILE A 20 -16.14 4.74 -2.33
CA ILE A 20 -15.59 4.78 -0.97
C ILE A 20 -14.61 5.94 -0.87
N ALA A 21 -13.73 6.08 -1.86
CA ALA A 21 -12.68 7.10 -1.85
C ALA A 21 -13.28 8.52 -1.71
N GLU A 22 -14.44 8.77 -2.32
CA GLU A 22 -15.16 10.05 -2.22
C GLU A 22 -15.77 10.30 -0.83
N ASN A 23 -16.11 9.25 -0.08
CA ASN A 23 -16.76 9.34 1.23
C ASN A 23 -15.76 9.42 2.38
N VAL A 24 -14.58 8.83 2.23
CA VAL A 24 -13.51 8.88 3.24
C VAL A 24 -12.74 10.18 3.05
N LEU A 25 -12.78 11.05 4.07
CA LEU A 25 -12.14 12.35 4.05
C LEU A 25 -10.87 12.36 4.90
N ILE A 26 -9.79 12.89 4.34
CA ILE A 26 -8.52 13.16 5.02
C ILE A 26 -8.39 14.67 5.25
N SER A 27 -8.02 15.04 6.47
CA SER A 27 -7.69 16.41 6.85
C SER A 27 -6.21 16.70 6.58
N ASP A 28 -5.92 17.55 5.59
CA ASP A 28 -4.57 18.04 5.28
C ASP A 28 -4.47 19.55 5.55
N HIS A 29 -3.39 19.99 6.19
CA HIS A 29 -3.10 21.42 6.39
C HIS A 29 -2.49 22.04 5.15
N ILE A 30 -3.03 23.15 4.66
CA ILE A 30 -2.51 23.84 3.49
C ILE A 30 -1.19 24.52 3.82
N ASN A 31 -0.16 24.13 3.07
CA ASN A 31 1.17 24.70 3.07
C ASN A 31 1.59 25.01 1.62
N LEU A 32 2.67 25.77 1.45
CA LEU A 32 3.18 26.08 0.11
C LEU A 32 3.61 24.82 -0.66
N TRP A 33 4.11 23.81 0.05
CA TRP A 33 4.65 22.58 -0.52
C TRP A 33 3.60 21.58 -1.01
N ASN A 34 2.39 21.63 -0.45
CA ASN A 34 1.33 20.68 -0.79
C ASN A 34 0.23 21.30 -1.65
N TRP A 35 0.30 22.61 -1.91
CA TRP A 35 -0.69 23.32 -2.72
C TRP A 35 -0.86 22.67 -4.09
N ASP A 36 0.24 22.37 -4.78
CA ASP A 36 0.22 21.75 -6.12
C ASP A 36 -0.48 20.38 -6.11
N ARG A 37 -0.42 19.63 -5.00
CA ARG A 37 -1.12 18.35 -4.83
C ARG A 37 -2.60 18.54 -4.49
N LEU A 38 -2.93 19.57 -3.70
CA LEU A 38 -4.28 19.82 -3.20
C LEU A 38 -5.15 20.58 -4.20
N GLU A 39 -4.54 21.37 -5.09
CA GLU A 39 -5.26 22.20 -6.07
C GLU A 39 -6.21 21.36 -6.95
N PRO A 40 -5.76 20.26 -7.58
CA PRO A 40 -6.65 19.41 -8.39
C PRO A 40 -7.79 18.78 -7.56
N CYS A 41 -7.53 18.46 -6.30
CA CYS A 41 -8.55 17.93 -5.40
C CYS A 41 -9.62 19.00 -5.11
N CYS A 42 -9.22 20.25 -4.92
CA CYS A 42 -10.13 21.36 -4.69
C CYS A 42 -10.99 21.63 -5.93
N ASP A 43 -10.39 21.64 -7.13
CA ASP A 43 -11.14 21.74 -8.39
C ASP A 43 -12.18 20.64 -8.52
N PHE A 44 -11.77 19.40 -8.26
CA PHE A 44 -12.65 18.26 -8.34
C PHE A 44 -13.85 18.39 -7.39
N MET A 45 -13.60 18.80 -6.14
CA MET A 45 -14.65 19.01 -5.13
C MET A 45 -15.59 20.16 -5.51
N LEU A 46 -15.07 21.28 -6.02
CA LEU A 46 -15.87 22.40 -6.50
C LEU A 46 -16.73 21.99 -7.71
N TYR A 47 -16.18 21.24 -8.65
CA TYR A 47 -16.94 20.75 -9.81
C TYR A 47 -18.06 19.78 -9.42
N ARG A 48 -17.80 18.87 -8.48
CA ARG A 48 -18.77 17.85 -8.02
C ARG A 48 -19.84 18.40 -7.08
N ARG A 49 -19.45 19.21 -6.10
CA ARG A 49 -20.31 19.63 -4.97
C ARG A 49 -20.62 21.13 -4.97
N GLY A 50 -19.86 21.94 -5.70
CA GLY A 50 -19.98 23.41 -5.69
C GLY A 50 -19.36 24.10 -4.47
N TYR A 51 -18.92 23.33 -3.47
CA TYR A 51 -18.27 23.82 -2.26
C TYR A 51 -17.46 22.71 -1.59
N PHE A 52 -16.52 23.08 -0.71
CA PHE A 52 -15.86 22.16 0.21
C PHE A 52 -15.71 22.79 1.60
N SER A 53 -15.56 21.94 2.62
CA SER A 53 -15.44 22.36 4.02
C SER A 53 -13.98 22.45 4.43
N VAL A 54 -13.68 23.53 5.15
CA VAL A 54 -12.33 23.84 5.62
C VAL A 54 -12.39 24.19 7.10
N LEU A 55 -11.41 23.72 7.86
CA LEU A 55 -11.21 24.10 9.25
C LEU A 55 -10.25 25.27 9.31
N ARG A 56 -10.72 26.42 9.80
CA ARG A 56 -9.91 27.61 10.05
C ARG A 56 -10.02 27.98 11.52
N ASN A 57 -8.91 27.91 12.26
CA ASN A 57 -8.86 28.23 13.70
C ASN A 57 -9.92 27.46 14.52
N GLY A 58 -10.17 26.18 14.17
CA GLY A 58 -11.17 25.32 14.81
C GLY A 58 -12.62 25.55 14.39
N GLN A 59 -12.91 26.54 13.54
CA GLN A 59 -14.24 26.75 12.95
C GLN A 59 -14.31 26.12 11.56
N ARG A 60 -15.42 25.41 11.29
CA ARG A 60 -15.70 24.86 9.96
C ARG A 60 -16.35 25.93 9.09
N ILE A 61 -15.72 26.24 7.98
CA ILE A 61 -16.18 27.23 7.00
C ILE A 61 -16.40 26.51 5.68
N CYS A 62 -17.51 26.81 5.00
CA CYS A 62 -17.73 26.36 3.62
C CYS A 62 -17.10 27.37 2.66
N ILE A 63 -16.37 26.87 1.68
CA ILE A 63 -15.70 27.67 0.68
C ILE A 63 -16.26 27.32 -0.71
N TRP A 64 -16.60 28.35 -1.48
CA TRP A 64 -17.15 28.23 -2.83
C TRP A 64 -16.15 28.63 -3.93
N SER A 65 -15.01 29.23 -3.57
CA SER A 65 -13.92 29.57 -4.50
C SER A 65 -12.57 29.31 -3.86
N LYS A 66 -11.60 28.85 -4.65
CA LYS A 66 -10.21 28.67 -4.23
C LYS A 66 -9.58 29.93 -3.65
N ASP A 67 -9.97 31.11 -4.13
CA ASP A 67 -9.39 32.40 -3.71
C ASP A 67 -9.62 32.71 -2.22
N MET A 68 -10.58 32.04 -1.59
CA MET A 68 -10.88 32.20 -0.17
C MET A 68 -10.00 31.34 0.74
N LEU A 69 -9.21 30.41 0.17
CA LEU A 69 -8.27 29.57 0.91
C LEU A 69 -7.08 30.36 1.41
N ARG A 70 -6.60 30.00 2.60
CA ARG A 70 -5.43 30.62 3.22
C ARG A 70 -4.46 29.53 3.67
N THR A 71 -3.16 29.83 3.61
CA THR A 71 -2.13 28.96 4.20
C THR A 71 -2.42 28.76 5.70
N GLY A 72 -2.34 27.52 6.17
CA GLY A 72 -2.67 27.11 7.53
C GLY A 72 -4.09 26.57 7.74
N ASP A 73 -4.99 26.77 6.77
CA ASP A 73 -6.30 26.13 6.78
C ASP A 73 -6.19 24.60 6.66
N SER A 74 -7.07 23.83 7.31
CA SER A 74 -7.16 22.38 7.11
C SER A 74 -8.29 22.02 6.16
N ILE A 75 -7.97 21.44 5.02
CA ILE A 75 -8.97 20.98 4.05
C ILE A 75 -9.30 19.52 4.32
N CYS A 76 -10.59 19.19 4.32
CA CYS A 76 -11.05 17.81 4.25
C CYS A 76 -11.19 17.40 2.78
N ARG A 77 -10.22 16.65 2.24
CA ARG A 77 -10.24 16.13 0.88
C ARG A 77 -10.59 14.64 0.84
N PRO A 78 -11.15 14.12 -0.27
CA PRO A 78 -11.29 12.67 -0.45
C PRO A 78 -9.94 11.95 -0.52
N LEU A 79 -9.97 10.62 -0.37
CA LEU A 79 -8.81 9.77 -0.60
C LEU A 79 -8.30 9.91 -2.04
N ILE A 80 -6.98 9.93 -2.20
CA ILE A 80 -6.28 9.90 -3.49
C ILE A 80 -5.34 8.71 -3.57
N ASP A 81 -4.88 8.41 -4.79
CA ASP A 81 -3.86 7.38 -5.02
C ASP A 81 -2.58 7.70 -4.23
N GLY A 82 -2.05 6.69 -3.54
CA GLY A 82 -0.85 6.80 -2.72
C GLY A 82 -1.09 7.27 -1.28
N ASP A 83 -2.32 7.63 -0.89
CA ASP A 83 -2.63 7.83 0.53
C ASP A 83 -2.49 6.51 1.30
N VAL A 84 -2.05 6.56 2.55
CA VAL A 84 -1.91 5.35 3.38
C VAL A 84 -3.16 5.18 4.24
N VAL A 85 -3.70 3.96 4.24
CA VAL A 85 -4.85 3.58 5.07
C VAL A 85 -4.53 2.37 5.93
N LEU A 86 -5.13 2.34 7.12
CA LEU A 86 -5.13 1.19 8.01
C LEU A 86 -6.28 0.26 7.67
N ILE A 87 -5.99 -1.02 7.60
CA ILE A 87 -6.95 -2.05 7.27
C ILE A 87 -6.96 -3.08 8.39
N ASN A 88 -8.17 -3.48 8.80
CA ASN A 88 -8.38 -4.51 9.80
C ASN A 88 -9.46 -5.50 9.34
N ARG A 89 -9.28 -6.79 9.65
CA ARG A 89 -10.31 -7.85 9.50
C ARG A 89 -10.87 -8.19 10.89
N PRO A 90 -12.14 -7.87 11.20
CA PRO A 90 -12.78 -8.30 12.44
C PRO A 90 -13.14 -9.80 12.39
N PRO A 91 -13.12 -10.54 13.52
CA PRO A 91 -12.73 -10.13 14.87
C PRO A 91 -11.21 -10.13 15.08
N SER A 92 -10.68 -9.03 15.59
CA SER A 92 -9.24 -8.86 15.88
C SER A 92 -8.91 -9.40 17.28
N ILE A 93 -8.37 -10.62 17.37
CA ILE A 93 -7.89 -11.16 18.67
C ILE A 93 -6.43 -10.72 18.96
N HIS A 94 -5.67 -10.31 17.94
CA HIS A 94 -4.26 -9.94 18.05
C HIS A 94 -3.99 -8.52 17.52
N GLN A 95 -3.02 -7.82 18.13
CA GLN A 95 -2.60 -6.46 17.74
C GLN A 95 -2.07 -6.38 16.29
N HIS A 96 -1.64 -7.50 15.71
CA HIS A 96 -1.15 -7.60 14.32
C HIS A 96 -2.27 -7.66 13.26
N SER A 97 -3.54 -7.55 13.63
CA SER A 97 -4.65 -7.54 12.68
C SER A 97 -4.83 -6.20 11.94
N LEU A 98 -3.92 -5.25 12.12
CA LEU A 98 -3.91 -3.94 11.47
C LEU A 98 -2.73 -3.83 10.51
N ILE A 99 -3.02 -3.54 9.24
CA ILE A 99 -2.02 -3.40 8.18
C ILE A 99 -2.17 -2.04 7.52
N ALA A 100 -1.05 -1.35 7.32
CA ALA A 100 -0.99 -0.15 6.49
C ALA A 100 -0.83 -0.56 5.03
N LEU A 101 -1.71 -0.10 4.14
CA LEU A 101 -1.53 -0.24 2.69
C LEU A 101 -1.74 1.11 2.00
N SER A 102 -1.05 1.29 0.88
CA SER A 102 -1.19 2.45 0.01
C SER A 102 -2.47 2.32 -0.83
N VAL A 103 -3.28 3.37 -0.89
CA VAL A 103 -4.54 3.39 -1.61
C VAL A 103 -4.29 3.46 -3.11
N ARG A 104 -5.05 2.65 -3.84
CA ARG A 104 -5.19 2.73 -5.28
C ARG A 104 -6.66 2.74 -5.64
N ILE A 105 -7.13 3.81 -6.24
CA ILE A 105 -8.50 4.00 -6.66
C ILE A 105 -8.72 3.23 -7.95
N LEU A 106 -9.64 2.27 -7.90
CA LEU A 106 -10.00 1.43 -9.02
C LEU A 106 -11.40 1.79 -9.54
N PRO A 107 -11.64 1.69 -10.86
CA PRO A 107 -12.96 1.92 -11.46
C PRO A 107 -13.88 0.70 -11.27
N ILE A 108 -13.90 0.16 -10.05
CA ILE A 108 -14.73 -0.99 -9.64
C ILE A 108 -15.85 -0.51 -8.72
N LYS A 109 -16.89 -1.33 -8.57
CA LYS A 109 -18.04 -1.02 -7.71
C LYS A 109 -18.05 -1.92 -6.49
N SER A 110 -18.11 -1.31 -5.31
CA SER A 110 -18.47 -1.95 -4.03
C SER A 110 -17.59 -3.10 -3.51
N VAL A 111 -16.43 -3.34 -4.10
CA VAL A 111 -15.50 -4.40 -3.72
C VAL A 111 -14.14 -3.80 -3.42
N VAL A 112 -13.52 -4.25 -2.33
CA VAL A 112 -12.13 -3.91 -2.00
C VAL A 112 -11.21 -4.96 -2.60
N SER A 113 -10.15 -4.54 -3.26
CA SER A 113 -9.20 -5.47 -3.89
C SER A 113 -7.86 -5.46 -3.17
N ILE A 114 -7.31 -6.62 -2.86
CA ILE A 114 -5.97 -6.74 -2.26
C ILE A 114 -5.15 -7.80 -3.00
N ASN A 115 -3.84 -7.73 -2.90
CA ASN A 115 -2.99 -8.81 -3.38
C ASN A 115 -3.21 -10.07 -2.51
N PRO A 116 -3.44 -11.26 -3.10
CA PRO A 116 -3.62 -12.50 -2.35
C PRO A 116 -2.49 -12.85 -1.37
N LEU A 117 -1.26 -12.37 -1.61
CA LEU A 117 -0.12 -12.58 -0.72
C LEU A 117 -0.28 -11.87 0.64
N VAL A 118 -1.11 -10.83 0.70
CA VAL A 118 -1.41 -10.05 1.91
C VAL A 118 -2.47 -10.74 2.78
N CYS A 119 -3.10 -11.82 2.31
CA CYS A 119 -4.17 -12.48 3.04
C CYS A 119 -3.72 -13.24 4.28
N SER A 120 -2.49 -13.75 4.28
CA SER A 120 -1.98 -14.54 5.40
C SER A 120 -1.97 -13.80 6.75
N PRO A 121 -1.48 -12.54 6.86
CA PRO A 121 -1.57 -11.80 8.13
C PRO A 121 -3.01 -11.43 8.51
N LEU A 122 -3.91 -11.24 7.55
CA LEU A 122 -5.34 -10.99 7.79
C LEU A 122 -6.12 -12.30 8.06
N ARG A 123 -5.48 -13.46 7.91
CA ARG A 123 -6.08 -14.81 7.92
C ARG A 123 -7.30 -14.95 6.99
N GLY A 124 -7.35 -14.15 5.92
CA GLY A 124 -8.50 -14.09 5.00
C GLY A 124 -8.43 -15.15 3.91
N ASP A 125 -9.59 -15.64 3.47
CA ASP A 125 -9.75 -16.66 2.44
C ASP A 125 -10.75 -16.26 1.33
N PHE A 126 -11.22 -15.01 1.34
CA PHE A 126 -12.08 -14.40 0.31
C PHE A 126 -13.46 -15.07 0.11
N ASP A 127 -13.98 -15.76 1.12
CA ASP A 127 -15.30 -16.43 1.09
C ASP A 127 -16.50 -15.49 1.32
N GLY A 128 -16.25 -14.18 1.42
CA GLY A 128 -17.19 -13.19 1.93
C GLY A 128 -16.59 -12.22 2.95
N ASP A 129 -15.30 -12.38 3.22
CA ASP A 129 -14.52 -11.54 4.12
C ASP A 129 -14.77 -10.04 4.00
N CYS A 130 -14.87 -9.40 5.15
CA CYS A 130 -15.05 -7.96 5.26
C CYS A 130 -13.85 -7.29 5.93
N LEU A 131 -13.34 -6.23 5.30
CA LEU A 131 -12.32 -5.36 5.87
C LEU A 131 -12.91 -4.03 6.32
N HIS A 132 -12.37 -3.51 7.41
CA HIS A 132 -12.56 -2.15 7.89
C HIS A 132 -11.37 -1.30 7.47
N VAL A 133 -11.64 -0.20 6.78
CA VAL A 133 -10.64 0.77 6.35
C VAL A 133 -10.75 1.98 7.25
N THR A 134 -9.65 2.35 7.90
CA THR A 134 -9.53 3.52 8.77
C THR A 134 -8.40 4.40 8.26
N GLN A 135 -8.52 5.71 8.44
CA GLN A 135 -7.43 6.63 8.12
C GLN A 135 -6.19 6.29 8.96
N TRP A 136 -5.01 6.36 8.33
CA TRP A 136 -3.74 6.29 9.05
C TRP A 136 -3.57 7.55 9.91
N ALA A 137 -3.77 7.41 11.21
CA ALA A 137 -3.26 8.35 12.20
C ALA A 137 -1.99 7.74 12.80
N GLU A 138 -0.83 8.13 12.26
CA GLU A 138 0.50 8.06 12.90
C GLU A 138 0.81 6.80 13.76
N TRP A 139 1.04 5.62 13.16
CA TRP A 139 1.60 4.44 13.86
C TRP A 139 2.46 3.55 12.95
N SER A 140 3.74 3.88 12.74
CA SER A 140 4.75 3.17 11.91
C SER A 140 4.55 1.66 11.67
N ASN A 141 4.64 1.26 10.40
CA ASN A 141 4.49 -0.07 9.80
C ASN A 141 4.87 -1.28 10.68
N LEU A 142 3.93 -2.23 10.79
CA LEU A 142 4.07 -3.48 11.54
C LEU A 142 3.74 -4.68 10.63
N LEU A 143 4.41 -4.78 9.48
CA LEU A 143 4.28 -5.94 8.58
C LEU A 143 5.43 -6.93 8.81
N SER A 144 5.08 -8.16 9.23
CA SER A 144 5.98 -9.31 9.28
C SER A 144 5.63 -10.32 8.17
N LEU A 145 6.62 -11.08 7.69
CA LEU A 145 6.43 -12.13 6.69
C LEU A 145 5.40 -13.18 7.17
N SER A 146 4.56 -13.64 6.24
CA SER A 146 3.54 -14.70 6.45
C SER A 146 4.15 -16.09 6.62
N GLN A 147 3.38 -17.07 7.08
CA GLN A 147 3.88 -18.42 7.42
C GLN A 147 4.59 -19.13 6.25
N ASP A 148 4.02 -19.10 5.05
CA ASP A 148 4.63 -19.73 3.86
C ASP A 148 5.82 -18.94 3.35
N SER A 149 5.75 -17.61 3.36
CA SER A 149 6.87 -16.76 2.95
C SER A 149 8.03 -16.83 3.94
N LEU A 150 7.76 -17.01 5.23
CA LEU A 150 8.76 -17.17 6.28
C LEU A 150 9.38 -18.58 6.21
N THR A 151 8.57 -19.61 5.97
CA THR A 151 9.09 -20.97 5.73
C THR A 151 9.91 -21.03 4.45
N ALA A 152 9.43 -20.41 3.36
CA ALA A 152 10.16 -20.30 2.11
C ALA A 152 11.45 -19.49 2.29
N ALA A 153 11.43 -18.36 2.98
CA ALA A 153 12.63 -17.57 3.28
C ALA A 153 13.61 -18.34 4.17
N TYR A 154 13.11 -19.09 5.16
CA TYR A 154 13.93 -19.95 6.02
C TYR A 154 14.64 -21.02 5.20
N LEU A 155 13.88 -21.79 4.39
CA LEU A 155 14.44 -22.80 3.49
C LEU A 155 15.39 -22.18 2.45
N PHE A 156 15.07 -21.00 1.94
CA PHE A 156 15.90 -20.28 0.98
C PHE A 156 17.23 -19.82 1.60
N LEU A 157 17.27 -19.52 2.89
CA LEU A 157 18.44 -19.07 3.62
C LEU A 157 19.31 -20.23 4.18
N GLU A 158 18.86 -21.49 4.07
CA GLU A 158 19.63 -22.65 4.53
C GLU A 158 20.96 -22.82 3.77
N ASP A 159 21.97 -23.28 4.51
CA ASP A 159 23.31 -23.53 3.96
C ASP A 159 23.27 -24.77 3.06
N GLY A 160 23.16 -24.53 1.75
CA GLY A 160 23.09 -25.58 0.72
C GLY A 160 22.25 -25.21 -0.50
N VAL A 161 21.42 -24.17 -0.39
CA VAL A 161 20.59 -23.70 -1.51
C VAL A 161 21.42 -22.84 -2.46
N LEU A 162 21.63 -23.39 -3.66
CA LEU A 162 22.31 -22.74 -4.77
C LEU A 162 21.34 -22.57 -5.92
N LEU A 163 21.23 -21.33 -6.41
CA LEU A 163 20.44 -21.01 -7.58
C LEU A 163 21.31 -20.96 -8.82
N ASN A 164 20.81 -21.55 -9.90
CA ASN A 164 21.43 -21.50 -11.21
C ASN A 164 21.07 -20.21 -11.94
N LYS A 165 21.83 -19.88 -12.98
CA LYS A 165 21.60 -18.69 -13.84
C LYS A 165 20.15 -18.55 -14.34
N PRO A 166 19.47 -19.58 -14.89
CA PRO A 166 18.10 -19.42 -15.37
C PRO A 166 17.09 -19.16 -14.24
N GLU A 167 17.26 -19.80 -13.07
CA GLU A 167 16.38 -19.60 -11.90
C GLU A 167 16.55 -18.18 -11.34
N MET A 168 17.79 -17.67 -11.33
CA MET A 168 18.08 -16.30 -10.93
C MET A 168 17.44 -15.27 -11.89
N GLN A 169 17.50 -15.53 -13.20
CA GLN A 169 16.85 -14.67 -14.20
C GLN A 169 15.32 -14.65 -14.04
N GLN A 170 14.70 -15.77 -13.68
CA GLN A 170 13.26 -15.81 -13.38
C GLN A 170 12.93 -15.00 -12.13
N LEU A 171 13.72 -15.11 -11.05
CA LEU A 171 13.54 -14.29 -9.85
C LEU A 171 13.69 -12.79 -10.13
N GLN A 172 14.63 -12.41 -11.00
CA GLN A 172 14.78 -11.02 -11.44
C GLN A 172 13.58 -10.47 -12.20
N MET A 173 12.75 -11.31 -12.82
CA MET A 173 11.52 -10.81 -13.45
C MET A 173 10.49 -10.29 -12.44
N PHE A 174 10.54 -10.76 -11.19
CA PHE A 174 9.61 -10.39 -10.13
C PHE A 174 10.10 -9.19 -9.28
N SER A 175 11.33 -8.70 -9.49
CA SER A 175 11.90 -7.62 -8.69
C SER A 175 12.75 -6.65 -9.53
N SER A 176 12.65 -5.35 -9.26
CA SER A 176 13.33 -4.31 -10.04
C SER A 176 14.81 -4.10 -9.67
N PHE A 177 15.42 -5.05 -8.94
CA PHE A 177 16.77 -4.88 -8.39
C PHE A 177 17.89 -5.03 -9.42
N MET A 178 19.03 -4.38 -9.14
CA MET A 178 20.25 -4.47 -9.94
C MET A 178 20.75 -5.92 -10.06
N PRO A 179 21.50 -6.26 -11.14
CA PRO A 179 22.05 -7.59 -11.30
C PRO A 179 23.04 -7.93 -10.18
N ILE A 180 22.67 -8.92 -9.36
CA ILE A 180 23.49 -9.43 -8.25
C ILE A 180 24.63 -10.26 -8.84
N PHE A 181 25.87 -9.99 -8.43
CA PHE A 181 27.02 -10.80 -8.83
C PHE A 181 26.94 -12.22 -8.22
N PRO A 182 27.30 -13.27 -8.97
CA PRO A 182 27.28 -14.63 -8.45
C PRO A 182 28.31 -14.81 -7.33
N ALA A 183 27.89 -15.49 -6.27
CA ALA A 183 28.72 -15.79 -5.11
C ALA A 183 29.81 -16.83 -5.44
N ILE A 184 29.51 -17.74 -6.36
CA ILE A 184 30.41 -18.80 -6.79
C ILE A 184 30.53 -18.77 -8.30
N ILE A 185 31.76 -18.66 -8.80
CA ILE A 185 32.09 -18.81 -10.22
C ILE A 185 33.06 -19.98 -10.33
N LYS A 186 32.60 -21.13 -10.82
CA LYS A 186 33.46 -22.29 -11.11
C LYS A 186 33.57 -22.47 -12.62
N SER A 187 34.78 -22.73 -13.12
CA SER A 187 35.03 -22.83 -14.57
C SER A 187 34.30 -23.99 -15.25
N THR A 188 33.85 -24.99 -14.48
CA THR A 188 33.22 -26.22 -14.99
C THR A 188 31.72 -26.32 -14.75
N SER A 189 31.15 -25.58 -13.78
CA SER A 189 29.73 -25.71 -13.38
C SER A 189 28.93 -24.39 -13.47
N GLY A 190 29.53 -23.32 -14.00
CA GLY A 190 28.86 -22.03 -14.17
C GLY A 190 28.81 -21.16 -12.91
N ALA A 191 28.04 -20.08 -13.00
CA ALA A 191 27.82 -19.12 -11.93
C ALA A 191 26.63 -19.55 -11.05
N ALA A 192 26.81 -19.52 -9.73
CA ALA A 192 25.78 -19.85 -8.76
C ALA A 192 25.63 -18.75 -7.70
N TRP A 193 24.39 -18.55 -7.23
CA TRP A 193 24.04 -17.59 -6.19
C TRP A 193 23.56 -18.34 -4.95
N THR A 194 23.89 -17.80 -3.77
CA THR A 194 23.34 -18.32 -2.51
C THR A 194 22.09 -17.55 -2.13
N GLY A 195 21.14 -18.19 -1.44
CA GLY A 195 19.96 -17.49 -0.97
C GLY A 195 20.29 -16.33 -0.02
N LYS A 196 21.33 -16.47 0.81
CA LYS A 196 21.85 -15.41 1.70
C LYS A 196 22.29 -14.16 0.93
N THR A 197 23.04 -14.33 -0.18
CA THR A 197 23.48 -13.20 -1.03
C THR A 197 22.33 -12.49 -1.74
N ILE A 198 21.26 -13.23 -2.04
CA ILE A 198 20.05 -12.65 -2.66
C ILE A 198 19.24 -11.90 -1.61
N TRP A 199 19.06 -12.48 -0.43
CA TRP A 199 18.34 -11.84 0.68
C TRP A 199 18.99 -10.53 1.13
N SER A 200 20.33 -10.48 1.19
CA SER A 200 21.04 -9.23 1.50
C SER A 200 20.78 -8.11 0.50
N ALA A 201 20.45 -8.45 -0.76
CA ALA A 201 20.09 -7.45 -1.78
C ALA A 201 18.62 -6.98 -1.66
N PHE A 202 17.74 -7.78 -1.04
CA PHE A 202 16.35 -7.39 -0.76
C PHE A 202 16.20 -6.53 0.51
N ALA A 203 17.13 -6.67 1.46
CA ALA A 203 17.11 -5.95 2.73
C ALA A 203 17.80 -4.57 2.68
N SER A 204 18.42 -4.20 1.55
CA SER A 204 19.09 -2.92 1.30
C SER A 204 18.22 -1.96 0.51
#